data_AF-A0A952V625-F1
#
_entry.id   AF-A0A952V625-F1
#
_cell.length_a   1.000
_cell.length_b   1.000
_cell.length_c   1.000
_cell.angle_alpha   90.00
_cell.angle_beta   90.00
_cell.angle_gamma   90.00
#
_symmetry.space_group_name_H-M   'P 1'
#
loop_
_entity.id
_entity.type
_entity.pdbx_description
1 polymer ?
#
loop_
_entity_poly.entity_id
_entity_poly.type
_entity_poly.pdbx_seq_one_letter_code
_entity_poly.pdbx_strand_id
1 'polypeptide(L)'
;MTTQINIEQLANFAPQNPILAFSVQDTGSPMHDWYAHLGRNSLRRQELEEFAILGDVVVRIADELEPEPLERVKIMSLEYAMRILGNEDDAREFVRCVKAIASPDAGPFEFGQIASYYYGEIRRRCIADVLKEMGLLGLEMTAVTSTVAEREISTEESRTIEQKLTVADQRRVKEVARNRKPFPPRTPNFDEELKYAIQRVGRRRVSRMIYDDFAAFYLEDGDKSIEDLDRDFLTFESLEQYDENGIVGLTMNSGQRSVVVFDFDCELDASCLPLEARSIASELGRLFVGHSLGGASVRNARDLIAAAEADRNEWVAFSTGRAQPVTPMKSTGEDPTRPFSDQEFEAWLGVKLDQLYGRSVTRSARRIRSYGQGRTFEYMVDQEVNPDHEEMQYVACVCRVLWNRQYEDFHLRSLRHQAYQELYVALRDAVDTSHVAELKKQAYASFKEHLTLSLKEFTALNTVAKSQEVRLRDRISPLTRKWLQTIANASSGKLRFLKFSLYNDVDAKAMKRQEKQCLWDAVRSREAQLKVETNTIAERIQKSTAERRHVRVIHAA
;
A
#
# COMPACT_ATOMS: atom_id res chain seq x y z
N MET A 1 -13.70 5.19 -23.36
CA MET A 1 -15.13 4.80 -23.28
C MET A 1 -15.35 4.37 -21.85
N THR A 2 -15.86 5.27 -21.03
CA THR A 2 -16.14 5.03 -19.61
C THR A 2 -17.16 3.90 -19.52
N THR A 3 -16.70 2.70 -19.16
CA THR A 3 -17.54 1.53 -18.92
C THR A 3 -18.36 1.78 -17.66
N GLN A 4 -19.45 2.54 -17.80
CA GLN A 4 -20.43 2.68 -16.72
C GLN A 4 -20.97 1.29 -16.39
N ILE A 5 -20.68 0.86 -15.17
CA ILE A 5 -21.13 -0.43 -14.66
C ILE A 5 -22.62 -0.32 -14.34
N ASN A 6 -23.38 -1.33 -14.74
CA ASN A 6 -24.78 -1.42 -14.37
C ASN A 6 -24.89 -1.63 -12.84
N ILE A 7 -25.29 -0.58 -12.14
CA ILE A 7 -25.41 -0.53 -10.67
C ILE A 7 -26.45 -1.53 -10.16
N GLU A 8 -27.53 -1.77 -10.92
CA GLU A 8 -28.57 -2.74 -10.54
C GLU A 8 -28.02 -4.17 -10.54
N GLN A 9 -27.23 -4.51 -11.56
CA GLN A 9 -26.57 -5.82 -11.64
C GLN A 9 -25.50 -5.97 -10.56
N LEU A 10 -24.74 -4.90 -10.27
CA LEU A 10 -23.79 -4.90 -9.15
C LEU A 10 -24.48 -5.13 -7.81
N ALA A 11 -25.66 -4.54 -7.58
CA ALA A 11 -26.46 -4.77 -6.37
C ALA A 11 -26.91 -6.23 -6.24
N ASN A 12 -27.23 -6.89 -7.35
CA ASN A 12 -27.65 -8.30 -7.36
C ASN A 12 -26.49 -9.25 -7.03
N PHE A 13 -25.32 -9.04 -7.63
CA PHE A 13 -24.19 -9.97 -7.51
C PHE A 13 -23.22 -9.65 -6.36
N ALA A 14 -23.06 -8.37 -6.02
CA ALA A 14 -22.19 -7.90 -4.95
C ALA A 14 -22.87 -6.80 -4.10
N PRO A 15 -23.92 -7.14 -3.32
CA PRO A 15 -24.70 -6.16 -2.55
C PRO A 15 -23.92 -5.42 -1.46
N GLN A 16 -22.75 -5.93 -1.08
CA GLN A 16 -21.86 -5.29 -0.09
C GLN A 16 -20.80 -4.40 -0.73
N ASN A 17 -20.77 -4.28 -2.06
CA ASN A 17 -19.75 -3.51 -2.75
C ASN A 17 -19.84 -2.02 -2.37
N PRO A 18 -18.73 -1.38 -1.97
CA PRO A 18 -18.71 0.02 -1.60
C PRO A 18 -19.18 1.00 -2.68
N ILE A 19 -19.06 0.67 -3.97
CA ILE A 19 -19.62 1.46 -5.09
C ILE A 19 -21.12 1.74 -4.87
N LEU A 20 -21.88 0.77 -4.35
CA LEU A 20 -23.32 0.89 -4.11
C LEU A 20 -23.68 1.88 -3.00
N ALA A 21 -22.75 2.15 -2.09
CA ALA A 21 -22.96 3.16 -1.07
C ALA A 21 -22.81 4.58 -1.63
N PHE A 22 -21.99 4.77 -2.66
CA PHE A 22 -21.74 6.08 -3.26
C PHE A 22 -22.59 6.36 -4.52
N SER A 23 -23.28 5.35 -5.07
CA SER A 23 -24.24 5.55 -6.17
C SER A 23 -25.59 6.05 -5.66
N VAL A 24 -25.92 7.30 -6.00
CA VAL A 24 -27.22 7.91 -5.63
C VAL A 24 -28.35 7.19 -6.36
N GLN A 25 -29.39 6.82 -5.61
CA GLN A 25 -30.61 6.26 -6.21
C GLN A 25 -31.44 7.35 -6.89
N ASP A 26 -31.78 7.12 -8.15
CA ASP A 26 -32.71 7.96 -8.88
C ASP A 26 -34.15 7.66 -8.41
N THR A 27 -34.71 8.53 -7.57
CA THR A 27 -36.12 8.49 -7.17
C THR A 27 -37.00 9.37 -8.07
N GLY A 28 -36.42 9.94 -9.14
CA GLY A 28 -37.07 10.88 -10.05
C GLY A 28 -37.24 12.28 -9.47
N SER A 29 -36.64 12.58 -8.32
CA SER A 29 -36.68 13.89 -7.68
C SER A 29 -35.31 14.27 -7.10
N PRO A 30 -34.58 15.23 -7.74
CA PRO A 30 -33.21 15.57 -7.36
C PRO A 30 -33.00 15.98 -5.90
N MET A 31 -34.06 16.49 -5.25
CA MET A 31 -34.05 16.91 -3.85
C MET A 31 -34.34 15.77 -2.87
N HIS A 32 -34.87 14.65 -3.34
CA HIS A 32 -35.28 13.51 -2.51
C HIS A 32 -34.32 12.32 -2.64
N ASP A 33 -33.63 12.22 -3.78
CA ASP A 33 -32.67 11.16 -4.10
C ASP A 33 -31.60 10.99 -3.01
N TRP A 34 -30.92 12.09 -2.63
CA TRP A 34 -29.86 12.06 -1.62
C TRP A 34 -30.37 11.77 -0.20
N TYR A 35 -31.53 12.34 0.18
CA TYR A 35 -32.12 12.08 1.50
C TYR A 35 -32.63 10.64 1.63
N ALA A 36 -33.25 10.09 0.58
CA ALA A 36 -33.68 8.70 0.54
C ALA A 36 -32.48 7.74 0.57
N HIS A 37 -31.40 8.10 -0.12
CA HIS A 37 -30.15 7.36 -0.14
C HIS A 37 -29.46 7.31 1.23
N LEU A 38 -29.30 8.47 1.89
CA LEU A 38 -28.76 8.56 3.26
C LEU A 38 -29.64 7.82 4.29
N GLY A 39 -30.96 7.83 4.09
CA GLY A 39 -31.91 7.10 4.95
C GLY A 39 -31.75 5.58 4.87
N ARG A 40 -31.40 5.04 3.70
CA ARG A 40 -31.14 3.60 3.50
C ARG A 40 -29.72 3.19 3.93
N ASN A 41 -28.75 4.09 3.77
CA ASN A 41 -27.35 3.87 4.15
C ASN A 41 -26.98 4.51 5.49
N SER A 42 -27.83 4.35 6.51
CA SER A 42 -27.67 5.02 7.81
C SER A 42 -26.34 4.71 8.51
N LEU A 43 -25.78 3.52 8.27
CA LEU A 43 -24.49 3.07 8.84
C LEU A 43 -23.28 3.73 8.17
N ARG A 44 -23.42 4.23 6.93
CA ARG A 44 -22.36 4.91 6.15
C ARG A 44 -22.63 6.39 5.96
N ARG A 45 -23.56 6.95 6.74
CA ARG A 45 -23.99 8.35 6.62
C ARG A 45 -22.83 9.33 6.83
N GLN A 46 -21.99 9.07 7.83
CA GLN A 46 -20.83 9.91 8.12
C GLN A 46 -19.84 9.90 6.94
N GLU A 47 -19.57 8.73 6.36
CA GLU A 47 -18.71 8.57 5.18
C GLU A 47 -19.29 9.32 3.96
N LEU A 48 -20.60 9.24 3.74
CA LEU A 48 -21.26 9.91 2.62
C LEU A 48 -21.35 11.43 2.77
N GLU A 49 -21.37 11.93 4.00
CA GLU A 49 -21.35 13.38 4.30
C GLU A 49 -19.92 13.95 4.29
N GLU A 50 -18.90 13.13 4.56
CA GLU A 50 -17.49 13.52 4.64
C GLU A 50 -16.74 13.40 3.30
N PHE A 51 -17.15 12.46 2.44
CA PHE A 51 -16.50 12.20 1.16
C PHE A 51 -17.25 12.84 -0.02
N ALA A 52 -16.48 13.35 -0.98
CA ALA A 52 -16.97 13.88 -2.24
C ALA A 52 -16.59 12.94 -3.40
N ILE A 53 -17.46 12.80 -4.39
CA ILE A 53 -17.20 12.02 -5.59
C ILE A 53 -16.67 12.95 -6.69
N LEU A 54 -15.46 12.68 -7.19
CA LEU A 54 -14.81 13.39 -8.28
C LEU A 54 -14.57 12.39 -9.43
N GLY A 55 -15.53 12.31 -10.35
CA GLY A 55 -15.49 11.32 -11.45
C GLY A 55 -15.63 9.91 -10.90
N ASP A 56 -14.62 9.07 -11.16
CA ASP A 56 -14.57 7.66 -10.75
C ASP A 56 -13.88 7.46 -9.37
N VAL A 57 -13.54 8.55 -8.70
CA VAL A 57 -12.76 8.54 -7.45
C VAL A 57 -13.52 9.25 -6.34
N VAL A 58 -13.46 8.67 -5.14
CA VAL A 58 -14.01 9.24 -3.90
C VAL A 58 -12.87 9.88 -3.12
N VAL A 59 -13.07 11.15 -2.80
CA VAL A 59 -12.06 12.04 -2.25
C VAL A 59 -12.55 12.62 -0.93
N ARG A 60 -11.67 12.70 0.06
CA ARG A 60 -11.89 13.48 1.28
C ARG A 60 -11.09 14.76 1.21
N ILE A 61 -11.69 15.86 1.68
CA ILE A 61 -10.94 17.08 1.98
C ILE A 61 -10.26 16.87 3.33
N ALA A 62 -8.94 16.69 3.31
CA ALA A 62 -8.16 16.65 4.54
C ALA A 62 -7.72 18.08 4.88
N ASP A 63 -8.26 18.61 5.98
CA ASP A 63 -7.68 19.77 6.64
C ASP A 63 -6.31 19.36 7.22
N GLU A 64 -5.26 20.18 7.08
CA GLU A 64 -3.89 19.95 7.58
C GLU A 64 -3.78 19.72 9.10
N LEU A 65 -4.90 19.68 9.81
CA LEU A 65 -5.00 19.18 11.17
C LEU A 65 -5.52 17.73 11.19
N GLU A 66 -4.96 16.86 10.34
CA GLU A 66 -5.04 15.42 10.65
C GLU A 66 -4.23 15.16 11.93
N PRO A 67 -4.78 14.44 12.92
CA PRO A 67 -3.96 13.88 13.97
C PRO A 67 -2.89 12.98 13.31
N GLU A 68 -1.68 12.99 13.86
CA GLU A 68 -0.49 12.34 13.29
C GLU A 68 -0.80 10.94 12.69
N PRO A 69 -0.06 10.51 11.64
CA PRO A 69 -0.21 9.21 10.95
C PRO A 69 -0.32 7.98 11.86
N LEU A 70 0.08 8.11 13.13
CA LEU A 70 -0.07 7.14 14.21
C LEU A 70 -1.51 6.64 14.46
N GLU A 71 -2.57 7.41 14.19
CA GLU A 71 -3.96 6.96 14.47
C GLU A 71 -4.50 5.92 13.48
N ARG A 72 -3.81 5.68 12.35
CA ARG A 72 -4.23 4.69 11.33
C ARG A 72 -3.91 3.24 11.73
N VAL A 73 -3.05 3.01 12.72
CA VAL A 73 -2.82 1.66 13.25
C VAL A 73 -3.99 1.30 14.16
N LYS A 74 -4.95 0.52 13.66
CA LYS A 74 -6.17 0.09 14.38
C LYS A 74 -5.92 -0.44 15.80
N ILE A 75 -4.74 -0.96 16.09
CA ILE A 75 -4.33 -1.48 17.40
C ILE A 75 -3.90 -0.37 18.39
N MET A 76 -3.49 0.80 17.87
CA MET A 76 -3.10 1.99 18.63
C MET A 76 -4.22 3.00 18.83
N SER A 77 -5.40 2.79 18.22
CA SER A 77 -6.54 3.69 18.42
C SER A 77 -7.06 3.60 19.85
N LEU A 78 -7.51 4.74 20.38
CA LEU A 78 -8.10 4.81 21.72
C LEU A 78 -9.30 3.86 21.84
N GLU A 79 -10.13 3.78 20.78
CA GLU A 79 -11.29 2.88 20.72
C GLU A 79 -10.92 1.40 20.87
N TYR A 80 -9.81 0.98 20.24
CA TYR A 80 -9.34 -0.40 20.32
C TYR A 80 -8.76 -0.70 21.71
N ALA A 81 -8.00 0.24 22.27
CA ALA A 81 -7.46 0.14 23.62
C ALA A 81 -8.59 0.08 24.68
N MET A 82 -9.60 0.94 24.57
CA MET A 82 -10.79 0.94 25.43
C MET A 82 -11.55 -0.38 25.35
N ARG A 83 -11.70 -0.96 24.14
CA ARG A 83 -12.35 -2.26 23.96
C ARG A 83 -11.62 -3.40 24.68
N ILE A 84 -10.29 -3.32 24.80
CA ILE A 84 -9.48 -4.37 25.44
C ILE A 84 -9.32 -4.14 26.94
N LEU A 85 -9.14 -2.88 27.37
CA LEU A 85 -8.81 -2.51 28.74
C LEU A 85 -10.05 -2.19 29.59
N GLY A 86 -11.18 -1.86 28.94
CA GLY A 86 -12.47 -1.60 29.60
C GLY A 86 -12.58 -0.25 30.30
N ASN A 87 -11.49 0.52 30.39
CA ASN A 87 -11.42 1.83 31.02
C ASN A 87 -10.73 2.85 30.11
N GLU A 88 -11.26 4.06 30.05
CA GLU A 88 -10.76 5.15 29.22
C GLU A 88 -9.41 5.70 29.70
N ASP A 89 -9.22 5.78 31.02
CA ASP A 89 -7.97 6.29 31.60
C ASP A 89 -6.80 5.33 31.36
N ASP A 90 -7.04 4.03 31.54
CA ASP A 90 -6.05 2.98 31.26
C ASP A 90 -5.73 2.90 29.75
N ALA A 91 -6.72 3.10 28.89
CA ALA A 91 -6.53 3.15 27.45
C ALA A 91 -5.70 4.36 27.00
N ARG A 92 -5.93 5.54 27.58
CA ARG A 92 -5.11 6.74 27.33
C ARG A 92 -3.67 6.54 27.80
N GLU A 93 -3.48 5.99 28.99
CA GLU A 93 -2.15 5.77 29.54
C GLU A 93 -1.40 4.67 28.77
N PHE A 94 -2.09 3.63 28.29
CA PHE A 94 -1.51 2.62 27.41
C PHE A 94 -0.95 3.24 26.12
N VAL A 95 -1.75 4.03 25.42
CA VAL A 95 -1.33 4.69 24.16
C VAL A 95 -0.15 5.64 24.43
N ARG A 96 -0.23 6.42 25.51
CA ARG A 96 0.87 7.30 25.94
C ARG A 96 2.16 6.52 26.21
N CYS A 97 2.09 5.41 26.94
CA CYS A 97 3.27 4.63 27.28
C CYS A 97 3.90 4.00 26.03
N VAL A 98 3.11 3.48 25.09
CA VAL A 98 3.65 2.95 23.82
C VAL A 98 4.37 4.06 23.04
N LYS A 99 3.83 5.28 23.01
CA LYS A 99 4.51 6.44 22.39
C LYS A 99 5.80 6.82 23.11
N ALA A 100 5.83 6.77 24.43
CA ALA A 100 7.00 7.12 25.24
C ALA A 100 8.12 6.06 25.18
N ILE A 101 7.78 4.79 24.94
CA ILE A 101 8.76 3.69 24.79
C ILE A 101 9.42 3.74 23.41
N ALA A 102 8.70 4.19 22.39
CA ALA A 102 9.21 4.29 21.03
C ALA A 102 10.10 5.54 20.84
N SER A 103 10.96 5.50 19.82
CA SER A 103 11.71 6.68 19.37
C SER A 103 10.73 7.73 18.78
N PRO A 104 11.01 9.05 18.89
CA PRO A 104 10.22 10.07 18.19
C PRO A 104 10.17 9.86 16.67
N ASP A 105 11.17 9.19 16.09
CA ASP A 105 11.24 8.85 14.66
C ASP A 105 10.65 7.46 14.33
N ALA A 106 10.00 6.77 15.29
CA ALA A 106 9.47 5.43 15.07
C ALA A 106 8.30 5.45 14.06
N GLY A 107 8.29 4.49 13.13
CA GLY A 107 7.23 4.34 12.15
C GLY A 107 6.00 3.59 12.68
N PRO A 108 4.91 3.54 11.89
CA PRO A 108 3.66 2.86 12.25
C PRO A 108 3.85 1.36 12.55
N PHE A 109 4.83 0.71 11.90
CA PHE A 109 5.12 -0.71 12.08
C PHE A 109 5.72 -1.01 13.45
N GLU A 110 6.66 -0.17 13.91
CA GLU A 110 7.30 -0.29 15.22
C GLU A 110 6.28 -0.09 16.36
N PHE A 111 5.40 0.91 16.24
CA PHE A 111 4.30 1.11 17.18
C PHE A 111 3.37 -0.11 17.24
N GLY A 112 3.03 -0.67 16.09
CA GLY A 112 2.19 -1.87 15.98
C GLY A 112 2.83 -3.08 16.66
N GLN A 113 4.14 -3.26 16.54
CA GLN A 113 4.87 -4.35 17.20
C GLN A 113 4.89 -4.20 18.72
N ILE A 114 5.21 -3.00 19.22
CA ILE A 114 5.25 -2.70 20.65
C ILE A 114 3.86 -2.88 21.26
N ALA A 115 2.82 -2.31 20.64
CA ALA A 115 1.45 -2.44 21.10
C ALA A 115 0.97 -3.89 21.10
N SER A 116 1.23 -4.65 20.02
CA SER A 116 0.86 -6.06 19.91
C SER A 116 1.50 -6.91 21.02
N TYR A 117 2.78 -6.66 21.32
CA TYR A 117 3.48 -7.32 22.42
C TYR A 117 2.79 -7.05 23.77
N TYR A 118 2.54 -5.78 24.09
CA TYR A 118 1.95 -5.42 25.38
C TYR A 118 0.48 -5.82 25.51
N TYR A 119 -0.32 -5.82 24.44
CA TYR A 119 -1.64 -6.44 24.46
C TYR A 119 -1.56 -7.95 24.72
N GLY A 120 -0.53 -8.63 24.21
CA GLY A 120 -0.25 -10.03 24.53
C GLY A 120 0.07 -10.26 26.00
N GLU A 121 0.85 -9.37 26.61
CA GLU A 121 1.20 -9.42 28.04
C GLU A 121 0.00 -9.09 28.96
N ILE A 122 -0.81 -8.11 28.59
CA ILE A 122 -2.03 -7.73 29.32
C ILE A 122 -3.05 -8.87 29.36
N ARG A 123 -3.07 -9.76 28.36
CA ARG A 123 -3.92 -10.97 28.38
C ARG A 123 -3.43 -12.04 29.36
N ARG A 124 -2.14 -12.01 29.75
CA ARG A 124 -1.50 -13.00 30.61
C ARG A 124 -1.31 -12.52 32.05
N ARG A 125 -1.18 -11.20 32.24
CA ARG A 125 -0.85 -10.54 33.51
C ARG A 125 -1.92 -9.49 33.87
N CYS A 126 -1.86 -8.94 35.08
CA CYS A 126 -2.78 -7.88 35.48
C CYS A 126 -2.49 -6.58 34.72
N ILE A 127 -3.54 -5.88 34.26
CA ILE A 127 -3.45 -4.62 33.50
C ILE A 127 -2.61 -3.57 34.24
N ALA A 128 -2.84 -3.40 35.55
CA ALA A 128 -2.16 -2.39 36.36
C ALA A 128 -0.64 -2.63 36.45
N ASP A 129 -0.20 -3.88 36.54
CA ASP A 129 1.23 -4.23 36.62
C ASP A 129 1.93 -3.95 35.28
N VAL A 130 1.28 -4.30 34.17
CA VAL A 130 1.84 -4.08 32.83
C VAL A 130 1.90 -2.60 32.49
N LEU A 131 0.85 -1.82 32.78
CA LEU A 131 0.86 -0.37 32.57
C LEU A 131 1.92 0.34 33.43
N LYS A 132 2.12 -0.10 34.67
CA LYS A 132 3.16 0.42 35.54
C LYS A 132 4.57 0.15 34.99
N GLU A 133 4.81 -1.07 34.50
CA GLU A 133 6.08 -1.43 33.85
C GLU A 133 6.30 -0.63 32.56
N MET A 134 5.24 -0.47 31.74
CA MET A 134 5.29 0.34 30.52
C MET A 134 5.55 1.82 30.81
N GLY A 135 4.94 2.39 31.86
CA GLY A 135 5.15 3.78 32.26
C GLY A 135 6.56 4.04 32.77
N LEU A 136 7.13 3.11 33.56
CA LEU A 136 8.52 3.19 34.00
C LEU A 136 9.51 3.11 32.83
N LEU A 137 9.27 2.15 31.92
CA LEU A 137 10.09 2.00 30.72
C LEU A 137 10.00 3.24 29.82
N GLY A 138 8.80 3.78 29.63
CA GLY A 138 8.60 5.01 28.86
C GLY A 138 9.32 6.21 29.46
N LEU A 139 9.36 6.32 30.80
CA LEU A 139 10.08 7.39 31.50
C LEU A 139 11.60 7.26 31.33
N GLU A 140 12.13 6.04 31.46
CA GLU A 140 13.55 5.75 31.22
C GLU A 140 13.95 6.00 29.76
N MET A 141 13.12 5.57 28.80
CA MET A 141 13.35 5.78 27.38
C MET A 141 13.30 7.25 27.01
N THR A 142 12.31 7.99 27.48
CA THR A 142 12.20 9.45 27.26
C THR A 142 13.39 10.20 27.85
N ALA A 143 13.88 9.76 29.01
CA ALA A 143 15.09 10.33 29.61
C ALA A 143 16.34 10.06 28.75
N VAL A 144 16.41 8.94 28.02
CA VAL A 144 17.55 8.61 27.15
C VAL A 144 17.44 9.27 25.77
N THR A 145 16.23 9.47 25.25
CA THR A 145 15.99 10.00 23.89
C THR A 145 15.87 11.52 23.83
N SER A 146 15.63 12.21 24.95
CA SER A 146 15.59 13.68 24.98
C SER A 146 16.95 14.30 24.58
N THR A 147 16.96 15.22 23.63
CA THR A 147 18.17 15.97 23.26
C THR A 147 18.51 17.05 24.31
N VAL A 148 19.76 17.52 24.37
CA VAL A 148 20.21 18.51 25.39
C VAL A 148 19.35 19.79 25.37
N ALA A 149 18.85 20.20 24.21
CA ALA A 149 17.97 21.37 24.04
C ALA A 149 16.56 21.19 24.64
N GLU A 150 16.06 19.96 24.79
CA GLU A 150 14.74 19.68 25.36
C GLU A 150 14.75 19.61 26.90
N ARG A 151 15.94 19.56 27.52
CA ARG A 151 16.13 19.56 28.97
C ARG A 151 16.30 20.96 29.55
N GLU A 152 16.48 21.98 28.72
CA GLU A 152 16.57 23.37 29.15
C GLU A 152 15.16 23.97 29.27
N ILE A 153 14.73 24.23 30.50
CA ILE A 153 13.55 25.08 30.74
C ILE A 153 13.95 26.50 30.34
N SER A 154 13.60 26.93 29.12
CA SER A 154 13.82 28.31 28.70
C SER A 154 12.91 29.24 29.48
N THR A 155 13.43 29.85 30.54
CA THR A 155 12.81 30.99 31.20
C THR A 155 13.08 32.24 30.38
N GLU A 156 12.43 32.37 29.23
CA GLU A 156 12.40 33.62 28.48
C GLU A 156 11.05 34.30 28.70
N GLU A 157 10.97 35.10 29.76
CA GLU A 157 9.95 36.13 29.88
C GLU A 157 10.10 37.07 28.68
N SER A 158 9.13 37.03 27.76
CA SER A 158 9.10 37.94 26.63
C SER A 158 8.95 39.37 27.15
N ARG A 159 10.01 40.17 27.09
CA ARG A 159 9.92 41.63 27.24
C ARG A 159 9.17 42.19 26.03
N THR A 160 7.85 42.29 26.12
CA THR A 160 7.07 43.17 25.25
C THR A 160 7.55 44.60 25.47
N ILE A 161 8.22 45.18 24.48
CA ILE A 161 8.51 46.61 24.46
C ILE A 161 7.17 47.31 24.25
N GLU A 162 6.65 47.97 25.30
CA GLU A 162 5.45 48.80 25.20
C GLU A 162 5.63 49.87 24.12
N GLN A 163 4.89 49.75 23.02
CA GLN A 163 4.86 50.75 21.98
C GLN A 163 4.05 51.96 22.48
N LYS A 164 4.74 52.99 22.98
CA LYS A 164 4.10 54.22 23.47
C LYS A 164 3.40 54.94 22.30
N LEU A 165 2.06 55.04 22.35
CA LEU A 165 1.29 55.83 21.39
C LEU A 165 1.75 57.29 21.37
N THR A 166 1.88 57.84 20.17
CA THR A 166 2.17 59.25 19.89
C THR A 166 1.12 60.19 20.51
N VAL A 167 1.51 61.40 20.93
CA VAL A 167 0.61 62.37 21.61
C VAL A 167 -0.63 62.72 20.78
N ALA A 168 -0.51 62.72 19.45
CA ALA A 168 -1.62 62.93 18.53
C ALA A 168 -2.62 61.76 18.57
N ASP A 169 -2.14 60.52 18.63
CA ASP A 169 -2.99 59.33 18.68
C ASP A 169 -3.65 59.19 20.06
N GLN A 170 -2.95 59.55 21.14
CA GLN A 170 -3.57 59.63 22.46
C GLN A 170 -4.72 60.65 22.53
N ARG A 171 -4.61 61.78 21.81
CA ARG A 171 -5.70 62.76 21.71
C ARG A 171 -6.87 62.23 20.89
N ARG A 172 -6.63 61.60 19.73
CA ARG A 172 -7.68 60.95 18.93
C ARG A 172 -8.39 59.85 19.72
N VAL A 173 -7.66 59.03 20.45
CA VAL A 173 -8.24 57.98 21.31
C VAL A 173 -9.09 58.58 22.43
N LYS A 174 -8.68 59.70 23.03
CA LYS A 174 -9.47 60.38 24.07
C LYS A 174 -10.74 61.06 23.53
N GLU A 175 -10.70 61.64 22.34
CA GLU A 175 -11.88 62.21 21.68
C GLU A 175 -12.87 61.12 21.27
N VAL A 176 -12.38 60.02 20.71
CA VAL A 176 -13.22 58.85 20.38
C VAL A 176 -13.81 58.23 21.65
N ALA A 177 -13.05 58.17 22.75
CA ALA A 177 -13.54 57.65 24.03
C ALA A 177 -14.66 58.50 24.64
N ARG A 178 -14.63 59.83 24.48
CA ARG A 178 -15.71 60.73 24.94
C ARG A 178 -17.01 60.56 24.17
N ASN A 179 -16.94 60.13 22.92
CA ASN A 179 -18.10 59.95 22.03
C ASN A 179 -18.60 58.49 21.97
N ARG A 180 -18.08 57.58 22.81
CA ARG A 180 -18.60 56.21 22.89
C ARG A 180 -19.97 56.22 23.56
N LYS A 181 -21.00 55.81 22.81
CA LYS A 181 -22.26 55.35 23.41
C LYS A 181 -21.93 54.19 24.38
N PRO A 182 -22.57 54.11 25.56
CA PRO A 182 -22.35 52.99 26.47
C PRO A 182 -22.59 51.68 25.71
N PHE A 183 -21.69 50.72 25.89
CA PHE A 183 -21.84 49.41 25.27
C PHE A 183 -23.20 48.81 25.67
N PRO A 184 -23.93 48.18 24.75
CA PRO A 184 -25.13 47.45 25.10
C PRO A 184 -24.80 46.41 26.20
N PRO A 185 -25.76 46.10 27.09
CA PRO A 185 -25.53 45.14 28.16
C PRO A 185 -25.06 43.80 27.57
N ARG A 186 -24.12 43.15 28.27
CA ARG A 186 -23.51 41.88 27.87
C ARG A 186 -24.59 40.87 27.49
N THR A 187 -24.55 40.38 26.26
CA THR A 187 -25.39 39.26 25.84
C THR A 187 -24.60 37.99 26.14
N PRO A 188 -25.07 37.13 27.07
CA PRO A 188 -24.26 36.03 27.60
C PRO A 188 -23.82 35.04 26.51
N ASN A 189 -24.68 34.79 25.51
CA ASN A 189 -24.41 33.78 24.50
C ASN A 189 -23.33 34.19 23.49
N PHE A 190 -23.33 35.46 23.06
CA PHE A 190 -22.40 35.94 22.03
C PHE A 190 -21.00 36.18 22.61
N ASP A 191 -20.91 36.67 23.85
CA ASP A 191 -19.61 36.86 24.51
C ASP A 191 -18.96 35.51 24.89
N GLU A 192 -19.75 34.47 25.16
CA GLU A 192 -19.25 33.10 25.36
C GLU A 192 -18.82 32.46 24.04
N GLU A 193 -19.59 32.59 22.96
CA GLU A 193 -19.17 32.16 21.62
C GLU A 193 -17.93 32.91 21.14
N LEU A 194 -17.85 34.21 21.37
CA LEU A 194 -16.71 35.02 21.00
C LEU A 194 -15.48 34.68 21.85
N LYS A 195 -15.65 34.41 23.15
CA LYS A 195 -14.56 33.89 24.00
C LYS A 195 -14.12 32.51 23.55
N TYR A 196 -15.04 31.63 23.17
CA TYR A 196 -14.74 30.31 22.63
C TYR A 196 -13.98 30.42 21.30
N ALA A 197 -14.42 31.30 20.39
CA ALA A 197 -13.74 31.60 19.13
C ALA A 197 -12.34 32.23 19.37
N ILE A 198 -12.22 33.17 20.30
CA ILE A 198 -10.94 33.79 20.67
C ILE A 198 -10.02 32.78 21.36
N GLN A 199 -10.53 31.84 22.16
CA GLN A 199 -9.72 30.74 22.71
C GLN A 199 -9.27 29.77 21.61
N ARG A 200 -10.11 29.52 20.61
CA ARG A 200 -9.82 28.66 19.45
C ARG A 200 -8.82 29.29 18.48
N VAL A 201 -8.83 30.62 18.34
CA VAL A 201 -7.94 31.37 17.45
C VAL A 201 -6.67 31.85 18.18
N GLY A 202 -6.78 32.22 19.45
CA GLY A 202 -5.79 33.00 20.21
C GLY A 202 -4.59 32.23 20.79
N ARG A 203 -4.41 30.95 20.45
CA ARG A 203 -3.19 30.20 20.78
C ARG A 203 -2.61 29.39 19.62
N ARG A 204 -2.91 29.77 18.38
CA ARG A 204 -2.02 29.41 17.27
C ARG A 204 -0.79 30.31 17.38
N ARG A 205 0.25 29.82 18.06
CA ARG A 205 1.61 30.28 17.78
C ARG A 205 1.78 30.16 16.27
N VAL A 206 2.26 31.21 15.63
CA VAL A 206 2.82 31.12 14.27
C VAL A 206 3.65 29.85 14.24
N SER A 207 3.41 29.03 13.23
CA SER A 207 4.08 27.75 13.04
C SER A 207 5.58 27.93 13.27
N ARG A 208 6.23 26.85 13.72
CA ARG A 208 7.66 26.65 13.46
C ARG A 208 7.98 27.23 12.07
N MET A 209 9.13 27.88 11.91
CA MET A 209 9.72 27.96 10.57
C MET A 209 9.81 26.52 10.10
N ILE A 210 8.93 26.15 9.16
CA ILE A 210 9.07 24.91 8.42
C ILE A 210 10.38 25.14 7.68
N TYR A 211 11.40 24.39 8.08
CA TYR A 211 12.63 24.35 7.30
C TYR A 211 12.23 23.63 6.03
N ASP A 212 12.18 24.39 4.96
CA ASP A 212 11.98 23.88 3.64
C ASP A 212 13.28 23.19 3.23
N ASP A 213 13.33 21.87 3.37
CA ASP A 213 14.49 21.04 3.06
C ASP A 213 14.92 21.16 1.59
N PHE A 214 14.01 21.64 0.72
CA PHE A 214 14.24 21.87 -0.70
C PHE A 214 14.41 23.35 -1.05
N ALA A 215 14.35 24.27 -0.09
CA ALA A 215 14.63 25.69 -0.30
C ALA A 215 15.98 25.89 -1.00
N ALA A 216 17.00 25.09 -0.65
CA ALA A 216 18.29 25.14 -1.32
C ALA A 216 18.21 24.75 -2.81
N PHE A 217 17.25 23.93 -3.23
CA PHE A 217 17.13 23.45 -4.61
C PHE A 217 16.55 24.50 -5.57
N TYR A 218 15.58 25.31 -5.12
CA TYR A 218 14.92 26.35 -5.96
C TYR A 218 15.16 27.80 -5.51
N LEU A 219 15.77 28.05 -4.34
CA LEU A 219 16.21 29.39 -3.91
C LEU A 219 17.73 29.58 -3.99
N GLU A 220 18.53 28.57 -4.34
CA GLU A 220 19.93 28.81 -4.70
C GLU A 220 20.02 29.44 -6.10
N ASP A 221 20.23 30.76 -6.13
CA ASP A 221 20.43 31.60 -7.33
C ASP A 221 21.78 31.32 -8.06
N GLY A 222 22.30 30.10 -8.01
CA GLY A 222 23.59 29.76 -8.62
C GLY A 222 23.48 29.50 -10.13
N ASP A 223 23.78 30.50 -10.96
CA ASP A 223 23.97 30.42 -12.42
C ASP A 223 22.90 29.64 -13.23
N LYS A 224 21.69 29.47 -12.70
CA LYS A 224 20.59 28.81 -13.40
C LYS A 224 19.96 29.77 -14.42
N SER A 225 19.70 29.28 -15.63
CA SER A 225 18.92 30.02 -16.62
C SER A 225 17.45 30.11 -16.18
N ILE A 226 16.71 31.09 -16.71
CA ILE A 226 15.27 31.23 -16.44
C ILE A 226 14.52 29.96 -16.88
N GLU A 227 14.94 29.32 -17.98
CA GLU A 227 14.32 28.08 -18.43
C GLU A 227 14.60 26.88 -17.50
N ASP A 228 15.75 26.88 -16.83
CA ASP A 228 16.09 25.85 -15.84
C ASP A 228 15.36 26.10 -14.50
N LEU A 229 15.15 27.36 -14.11
CA LEU A 229 14.30 27.73 -12.97
C LEU A 229 12.84 27.37 -13.21
N ASP A 230 12.30 27.64 -14.40
CA ASP A 230 10.93 27.23 -14.78
C ASP A 230 10.81 25.70 -14.81
N ARG A 231 11.84 25.00 -15.29
CA ARG A 231 11.86 23.53 -15.25
C ARG A 231 11.89 23.03 -13.81
N ASP A 232 12.75 23.58 -12.96
CA ASP A 232 12.84 23.18 -11.55
C ASP A 232 11.52 23.45 -10.81
N PHE A 233 10.85 24.56 -11.10
CA PHE A 233 9.52 24.90 -10.57
C PHE A 233 8.45 23.89 -11.02
N LEU A 234 8.38 23.55 -12.31
CA LEU A 234 7.45 22.54 -12.83
C LEU A 234 7.75 21.14 -12.27
N THR A 235 9.03 20.84 -12.05
CA THR A 235 9.45 19.56 -11.45
C THR A 235 9.05 19.50 -9.98
N PHE A 236 9.14 20.62 -9.25
CA PHE A 236 8.69 20.75 -7.87
C PHE A 236 7.17 20.66 -7.74
N GLU A 237 6.42 21.38 -8.58
CA GLU A 237 4.95 21.30 -8.62
C GLU A 237 4.47 19.87 -8.93
N SER A 238 5.23 19.15 -9.77
CA SER A 238 4.97 17.73 -10.02
C SER A 238 5.30 16.83 -8.82
N LEU A 239 6.28 17.18 -7.97
CA LEU A 239 6.66 16.41 -6.78
C LEU A 239 5.70 16.62 -5.61
N GLU A 240 5.18 17.84 -5.41
CA GLU A 240 4.12 18.11 -4.41
C GLU A 240 2.80 17.36 -4.72
N GLN A 241 2.58 16.99 -5.98
CA GLN A 241 1.39 16.24 -6.40
C GLN A 241 1.46 14.75 -6.04
N TYR A 242 2.61 14.16 -5.73
CA TYR A 242 2.73 12.72 -5.41
C TYR A 242 3.26 12.50 -3.99
N ASP A 243 2.41 11.98 -3.10
CA ASP A 243 2.85 11.39 -1.82
C ASP A 243 3.56 10.03 -2.09
N GLU A 244 4.36 9.52 -1.16
CA GLU A 244 5.14 8.27 -1.25
C GLU A 244 4.29 7.02 -1.61
N ASN A 245 2.96 7.15 -1.52
CA ASN A 245 1.97 6.14 -1.87
C ASN A 245 1.36 6.30 -3.29
N GLY A 246 1.81 7.26 -4.10
CA GLY A 246 1.28 7.49 -5.46
C GLY A 246 -0.11 8.13 -5.51
N ILE A 247 -0.58 8.70 -4.40
CA ILE A 247 -1.86 9.41 -4.32
C ILE A 247 -1.65 10.84 -4.80
N VAL A 248 -2.43 11.24 -5.82
CA VAL A 248 -2.43 12.61 -6.34
C VAL A 248 -3.11 13.54 -5.32
N GLY A 249 -2.31 14.30 -4.58
CA GLY A 249 -2.81 15.32 -3.67
C GLY A 249 -2.93 16.65 -4.40
N LEU A 250 -4.14 17.09 -4.74
CA LEU A 250 -4.34 18.46 -5.25
C LEU A 250 -4.40 19.39 -4.03
N THR A 251 -3.34 20.17 -3.84
CA THR A 251 -3.28 21.26 -2.85
C THR A 251 -4.13 22.42 -3.36
N MET A 252 -5.25 22.71 -2.68
CA MET A 252 -6.18 23.77 -3.12
C MET A 252 -5.87 25.13 -2.48
N ASN A 253 -5.36 25.14 -1.24
CA ASN A 253 -4.85 26.30 -0.49
C ASN A 253 -3.95 25.80 0.67
N SER A 254 -3.16 26.70 1.28
CA SER A 254 -2.10 26.50 2.29
C SER A 254 -2.52 25.84 3.62
N GLY A 255 -3.32 24.78 3.57
CA GLY A 255 -4.07 24.22 4.69
C GLY A 255 -4.98 23.04 4.37
N GLN A 256 -5.31 22.78 3.10
CA GLN A 256 -6.28 21.76 2.71
C GLN A 256 -5.81 20.99 1.47
N ARG A 257 -5.73 19.66 1.59
CA ARG A 257 -5.42 18.77 0.47
C ARG A 257 -6.57 17.80 0.22
N SER A 258 -6.89 17.55 -1.04
CA SER A 258 -7.76 16.43 -1.41
C SER A 258 -6.98 15.13 -1.30
N VAL A 259 -7.53 14.15 -0.59
CA VAL A 259 -6.96 12.81 -0.48
C VAL A 259 -7.92 11.85 -1.15
N VAL A 260 -7.43 11.12 -2.14
CA VAL A 260 -8.15 9.99 -2.71
C VAL A 260 -8.28 8.92 -1.64
N VAL A 261 -9.50 8.66 -1.20
CA VAL A 261 -9.80 7.63 -0.20
C VAL A 261 -10.13 6.31 -0.89
N PHE A 262 -10.80 6.38 -2.04
CA PHE A 262 -11.40 5.21 -2.66
C PHE A 262 -11.51 5.40 -4.17
N ASP A 263 -11.22 4.34 -4.93
CA ASP A 263 -11.25 4.32 -6.40
C ASP A 263 -12.23 3.23 -6.84
N PHE A 264 -13.27 3.60 -7.60
CA PHE A 264 -14.31 2.64 -7.98
C PHE A 264 -13.78 1.50 -8.85
N ASP A 265 -12.73 1.73 -9.66
CA ASP A 265 -12.16 0.70 -10.53
C ASP A 265 -11.37 -0.35 -9.74
N CYS A 266 -10.76 0.05 -8.61
CA CYS A 266 -10.00 -0.84 -7.74
C CYS A 266 -10.86 -1.81 -6.91
N GLU A 267 -12.17 -1.55 -6.84
CA GLU A 267 -13.12 -2.22 -5.94
C GLU A 267 -14.00 -3.24 -6.66
N LEU A 268 -13.72 -3.41 -7.96
CA LEU A 268 -14.29 -4.43 -8.82
C LEU A 268 -13.32 -5.60 -8.86
N ASP A 269 -13.70 -6.63 -8.12
CA ASP A 269 -12.98 -7.88 -8.07
C ASP A 269 -13.79 -9.02 -8.71
N ALA A 270 -13.18 -10.20 -8.85
CA ALA A 270 -13.85 -11.40 -9.33
C ALA A 270 -15.09 -11.80 -8.52
N SER A 271 -15.24 -11.30 -7.29
CA SER A 271 -16.44 -11.50 -6.46
C SER A 271 -17.69 -10.84 -7.04
N CYS A 272 -17.53 -9.77 -7.82
CA CYS A 272 -18.60 -9.02 -8.48
C CYS A 272 -19.20 -9.78 -9.67
N LEU A 273 -18.52 -10.82 -10.16
CA LEU A 273 -19.02 -11.65 -11.24
C LEU A 273 -20.00 -12.74 -10.73
N PRO A 274 -21.02 -13.08 -11.55
CA PRO A 274 -21.84 -14.27 -11.36
C PRO A 274 -20.97 -15.53 -11.21
N LEU A 275 -21.43 -16.50 -10.41
CA LEU A 275 -20.67 -17.71 -10.08
C LEU A 275 -20.13 -18.45 -11.32
N GLU A 276 -20.91 -18.47 -12.39
CA GLU A 276 -20.57 -19.14 -13.66
C GLU A 276 -19.46 -18.40 -14.43
N ALA A 277 -19.48 -17.06 -14.39
CA ALA A 277 -18.51 -16.19 -15.05
C ALA A 277 -17.21 -15.98 -14.26
N ARG A 278 -17.14 -16.36 -12.98
CA ARG A 278 -15.90 -16.24 -12.16
C ARG A 278 -14.72 -17.01 -12.73
N SER A 279 -14.99 -18.08 -13.49
CA SER A 279 -13.97 -18.84 -14.20
C SER A 279 -13.16 -17.96 -15.16
N ILE A 280 -13.82 -17.02 -15.85
CA ILE A 280 -13.20 -16.08 -16.80
C ILE A 280 -12.15 -15.23 -16.08
N ALA A 281 -12.48 -14.66 -14.93
CA ALA A 281 -11.56 -13.82 -14.17
C ALA A 281 -10.27 -14.56 -13.76
N SER A 282 -10.36 -15.86 -13.48
CA SER A 282 -9.18 -16.68 -13.15
C SER A 282 -8.23 -16.93 -14.34
N GLU A 283 -8.76 -16.84 -15.57
CA GLU A 283 -7.97 -17.00 -16.80
C GLU A 283 -7.30 -15.68 -17.22
N LEU A 284 -7.89 -14.51 -16.92
CA LEU A 284 -7.41 -13.19 -17.36
C LEU A 284 -5.92 -12.97 -17.08
N GLY A 285 -5.48 -13.18 -15.82
CA GLY A 285 -4.07 -12.94 -15.45
C GLY A 285 -3.09 -13.85 -16.20
N ARG A 286 -3.49 -15.09 -16.52
CA ARG A 286 -2.64 -16.02 -17.30
C ARG A 286 -2.57 -15.61 -18.76
N LEU A 287 -3.69 -15.17 -19.34
CA LEU A 287 -3.74 -14.68 -20.72
C LEU A 287 -2.94 -13.39 -20.91
N PHE A 288 -2.99 -12.51 -19.91
CA PHE A 288 -2.25 -11.27 -19.90
C PHE A 288 -0.75 -11.47 -19.81
N VAL A 289 -0.29 -12.35 -18.91
CA VAL A 289 1.14 -12.57 -18.67
C VAL A 289 1.79 -13.45 -19.76
N GLY A 290 1.09 -14.47 -20.25
CA GLY A 290 1.59 -15.36 -21.31
C GLY A 290 2.91 -16.07 -21.00
N HIS A 291 3.64 -16.43 -22.06
CA HIS A 291 4.95 -17.08 -22.06
C HIS A 291 4.99 -18.35 -21.17
N SER A 292 5.95 -18.47 -20.26
CA SER A 292 6.10 -19.64 -19.38
C SER A 292 5.02 -19.76 -18.30
N LEU A 293 4.52 -18.63 -17.78
CA LEU A 293 3.52 -18.60 -16.70
C LEU A 293 2.08 -18.81 -17.19
N GLY A 294 1.78 -18.37 -18.42
CA GLY A 294 0.43 -18.35 -18.97
C GLY A 294 0.26 -18.99 -20.36
N GLY A 295 1.35 -19.48 -20.97
CA GLY A 295 1.36 -19.91 -22.38
C GLY A 295 0.46 -21.09 -22.71
N ALA A 296 0.09 -21.94 -21.75
CA ALA A 296 -0.92 -22.99 -21.95
C ALA A 296 -2.32 -22.39 -22.11
N SER A 297 -2.69 -21.45 -21.24
CA SER A 297 -3.97 -20.74 -21.31
C SER A 297 -4.09 -19.91 -22.59
N VAL A 298 -3.01 -19.22 -22.97
CA VAL A 298 -2.93 -18.43 -24.21
C VAL A 298 -3.15 -19.30 -25.45
N ARG A 299 -2.50 -20.47 -25.53
CA ARG A 299 -2.68 -21.40 -26.65
C ARG A 299 -4.12 -21.88 -26.75
N ASN A 300 -4.67 -22.40 -25.64
CA ASN A 300 -6.04 -22.87 -25.59
C ASN A 300 -7.03 -21.75 -25.99
N ALA A 301 -6.80 -20.52 -25.53
CA ALA A 301 -7.65 -19.38 -25.86
C ALA A 301 -7.55 -18.99 -27.34
N ARG A 302 -6.36 -19.01 -27.95
CA ARG A 302 -6.20 -18.80 -29.40
C ARG A 302 -6.85 -19.89 -30.23
N ASP A 303 -6.73 -21.15 -29.81
CA ASP A 303 -7.38 -22.28 -30.47
C ASP A 303 -8.92 -22.14 -30.40
N LEU A 304 -9.45 -21.67 -29.27
CA LEU A 304 -10.88 -21.37 -29.11
C LEU A 304 -11.36 -20.25 -30.05
N ILE A 305 -10.59 -19.16 -30.19
CA ILE A 305 -10.91 -18.07 -31.12
C ILE A 305 -10.91 -18.61 -32.56
N ALA A 306 -9.87 -19.36 -32.93
CA ALA A 306 -9.74 -19.92 -34.28
C ALA A 306 -10.88 -20.88 -34.63
N ALA A 307 -11.32 -21.72 -33.68
CA ALA A 307 -12.47 -22.59 -33.86
C ALA A 307 -13.77 -21.79 -34.06
N ALA A 308 -14.02 -20.78 -33.23
CA ALA A 308 -15.21 -19.94 -33.35
C ALA A 308 -15.23 -19.11 -34.65
N GLU A 309 -14.07 -18.64 -35.12
CA GLU A 309 -13.96 -17.98 -36.42
C GLU A 309 -14.23 -18.94 -37.58
N ALA A 310 -13.76 -20.18 -37.51
CA ALA A 310 -14.02 -21.20 -38.51
C ALA A 310 -15.53 -21.50 -38.61
N ASP A 311 -16.20 -21.72 -37.48
CA ASP A 311 -17.64 -21.99 -37.41
C ASP A 311 -18.45 -20.81 -37.98
N ARG A 312 -18.08 -19.57 -37.60
CA ARG A 312 -18.73 -18.35 -38.10
C ARG A 312 -18.58 -18.23 -39.62
N ASN A 313 -17.39 -18.52 -40.15
CA ASN A 313 -17.13 -18.46 -41.59
C ASN A 313 -17.89 -19.51 -42.37
N GLU A 314 -18.00 -20.74 -41.84
CA GLU A 314 -18.81 -21.80 -42.46
C GLU A 314 -20.29 -21.37 -42.54
N TRP A 315 -20.83 -20.78 -41.48
CA TRP A 315 -22.21 -20.29 -41.45
C TRP A 315 -22.43 -19.10 -42.40
N VAL A 316 -21.49 -18.17 -42.49
CA VAL A 316 -21.56 -17.04 -43.44
C VAL A 316 -21.48 -17.55 -44.89
N ALA A 317 -20.62 -18.52 -45.18
CA ALA A 317 -20.52 -19.13 -46.50
C ALA A 317 -21.82 -19.86 -46.87
N PHE A 318 -22.43 -20.58 -45.92
CA PHE A 318 -23.73 -21.23 -46.09
C PHE A 318 -24.86 -20.21 -46.34
N SER A 319 -24.95 -19.15 -45.54
CA SER A 319 -26.05 -18.18 -45.61
C SER A 319 -25.97 -17.21 -46.80
N THR A 320 -24.76 -16.85 -47.25
CA THR A 320 -24.57 -15.88 -48.33
C THR A 320 -24.21 -16.51 -49.68
N GLY A 321 -23.91 -17.81 -49.71
CA GLY A 321 -23.46 -18.53 -50.92
C GLY A 321 -22.10 -18.07 -51.45
N ARG A 322 -21.38 -17.22 -50.71
CA ARG A 322 -20.04 -16.74 -51.04
C ARG A 322 -19.06 -17.17 -49.95
N ALA A 323 -18.10 -18.00 -50.31
CA ALA A 323 -16.94 -18.24 -49.47
C ALA A 323 -16.11 -16.94 -49.41
N GLN A 324 -16.07 -16.28 -48.25
CA GLN A 324 -15.07 -15.25 -48.03
C GLN A 324 -13.70 -15.93 -47.92
N PRO A 325 -12.67 -15.45 -48.65
CA PRO A 325 -11.33 -15.95 -48.44
C PRO A 325 -10.90 -15.59 -47.01
N VAL A 326 -10.47 -16.61 -46.28
CA VAL A 326 -9.86 -16.48 -44.97
C VAL A 326 -8.65 -15.57 -45.14
N THR A 327 -8.72 -14.33 -44.65
CA THR A 327 -7.52 -13.72 -44.09
C THR A 327 -7.44 -14.32 -42.70
N PRO A 328 -6.64 -15.39 -42.48
CA PRO A 328 -6.36 -15.77 -41.11
C PRO A 328 -5.81 -14.50 -40.47
N MET A 329 -6.21 -14.18 -39.24
CA MET A 329 -5.34 -13.34 -38.42
C MET A 329 -3.98 -14.01 -38.53
N LYS A 330 -3.08 -13.42 -39.33
CA LYS A 330 -1.77 -13.99 -39.57
C LYS A 330 -1.15 -13.99 -38.19
N SER A 331 -1.07 -15.15 -37.56
CA SER A 331 -0.03 -15.41 -36.59
C SER A 331 1.26 -15.26 -37.39
N THR A 332 1.80 -14.06 -37.41
CA THR A 332 2.94 -13.58 -38.20
C THR A 332 4.22 -14.28 -37.73
N GLY A 333 4.31 -15.62 -37.76
CA GLY A 333 5.49 -16.34 -37.25
C GLY A 333 5.82 -16.04 -35.78
N GLU A 334 4.88 -15.48 -35.03
CA GLU A 334 5.06 -15.03 -33.66
C GLU A 334 4.76 -16.15 -32.67
N ASP A 335 5.50 -16.18 -31.56
CA ASP A 335 5.44 -17.21 -30.53
C ASP A 335 3.99 -17.46 -30.08
N PRO A 336 3.46 -18.69 -30.21
CA PRO A 336 2.07 -19.02 -29.85
C PRO A 336 1.80 -18.85 -28.35
N THR A 337 2.83 -18.67 -27.53
CA THR A 337 2.71 -18.42 -26.09
C THR A 337 2.76 -16.94 -25.72
N ARG A 338 2.95 -16.02 -26.67
CA ARG A 338 3.03 -14.58 -26.38
C ARG A 338 1.76 -14.06 -25.65
N PRO A 339 1.90 -13.08 -24.74
CA PRO A 339 0.80 -12.35 -24.11
C PRO A 339 -0.32 -11.96 -25.05
N PHE A 340 -1.56 -11.96 -24.56
CA PHE A 340 -2.72 -11.51 -25.34
C PHE A 340 -2.67 -10.01 -25.63
N SER A 341 -2.97 -9.64 -26.88
CA SER A 341 -3.29 -8.24 -27.21
C SER A 341 -4.72 -7.90 -26.81
N ASP A 342 -5.05 -6.61 -26.71
CA ASP A 342 -6.43 -6.18 -26.37
C ASP A 342 -7.46 -6.66 -27.41
N GLN A 343 -7.06 -6.77 -28.68
CA GLN A 343 -7.91 -7.33 -29.74
C GLN A 343 -8.15 -8.84 -29.55
N GLU A 344 -7.10 -9.60 -29.21
CA GLU A 344 -7.22 -11.03 -28.90
C GLU A 344 -8.07 -11.25 -27.64
N PHE A 345 -7.92 -10.38 -26.64
CA PHE A 345 -8.73 -10.39 -25.43
C PHE A 345 -10.22 -10.17 -25.72
N GLU A 346 -10.58 -9.14 -26.49
CA GLU A 346 -11.98 -8.87 -26.85
C GLU A 346 -12.59 -10.01 -27.68
N ALA A 347 -11.83 -10.59 -28.62
CA ALA A 347 -12.27 -11.74 -29.40
C ALA A 347 -12.51 -12.97 -28.51
N TRP A 348 -11.59 -13.27 -27.60
CA TRP A 348 -11.73 -14.37 -26.65
C TRP A 348 -12.88 -14.17 -25.67
N LEU A 349 -13.02 -12.96 -25.11
CA LEU A 349 -14.09 -12.61 -24.19
C LEU A 349 -15.45 -12.77 -24.88
N GLY A 350 -15.58 -12.32 -26.13
CA GLY A 350 -16.79 -12.52 -26.94
C GLY A 350 -17.15 -14.01 -27.08
N VAL A 351 -16.20 -14.86 -27.46
CA VAL A 351 -16.44 -16.31 -27.60
C VAL A 351 -16.84 -16.95 -26.26
N LYS A 352 -16.20 -16.57 -25.15
CA LYS A 352 -16.54 -17.09 -23.82
C LYS A 352 -17.92 -16.65 -23.36
N LEU A 353 -18.29 -15.40 -23.62
CA LEU A 353 -19.62 -14.88 -23.29
C LEU A 353 -20.69 -15.53 -24.15
N ASP A 354 -20.45 -15.75 -25.45
CA ASP A 354 -21.37 -16.47 -26.32
C ASP A 354 -21.58 -17.92 -25.87
N GLN A 355 -20.55 -18.58 -25.31
CA GLN A 355 -20.66 -19.92 -24.74
C GLN A 355 -21.47 -19.95 -23.43
N LEU A 356 -21.30 -18.94 -22.56
CA LEU A 356 -22.01 -18.87 -21.28
C LEU A 356 -23.46 -18.40 -21.45
N TYR A 357 -23.68 -17.39 -22.29
CA TYR A 357 -24.96 -16.72 -22.49
C TYR A 357 -25.60 -17.04 -23.83
N GLY A 358 -25.29 -18.19 -24.44
CA GLY A 358 -25.77 -18.60 -25.77
C GLY A 358 -27.28 -18.89 -25.89
N ARG A 359 -28.06 -18.64 -24.83
CA ARG A 359 -29.50 -18.87 -24.83
C ARG A 359 -30.21 -17.79 -25.65
N SER A 360 -30.93 -18.18 -26.70
CA SER A 360 -31.81 -17.28 -27.44
C SER A 360 -33.28 -17.63 -27.21
N VAL A 361 -34.12 -16.59 -27.17
CA VAL A 361 -35.59 -16.73 -27.11
C VAL A 361 -36.20 -15.87 -28.22
N THR A 362 -37.07 -16.46 -29.02
CA THR A 362 -37.81 -15.72 -30.05
C THR A 362 -38.93 -14.89 -29.38
N ARG A 363 -38.90 -13.58 -29.55
CA ARG A 363 -39.94 -12.65 -29.08
C ARG A 363 -40.53 -11.90 -30.28
N SER A 364 -41.85 -11.78 -30.33
CA SER A 364 -42.51 -10.97 -31.36
C SER A 364 -42.37 -9.48 -31.03
N ALA A 365 -41.59 -8.76 -31.83
CA ALA A 365 -41.38 -7.32 -31.73
C ALA A 365 -42.24 -6.58 -32.76
N ARG A 366 -42.84 -5.46 -32.36
CA ARG A 366 -43.57 -4.59 -33.27
C ARG A 366 -42.62 -3.55 -33.84
N ARG A 367 -42.44 -3.53 -35.16
CA ARG A 367 -41.61 -2.54 -35.84
C ARG A 367 -42.49 -1.55 -36.58
N ILE A 368 -42.18 -0.28 -36.43
CA ILE A 368 -42.85 0.81 -37.15
C ILE A 368 -41.86 1.30 -38.19
N ARG A 369 -42.23 1.23 -39.47
CA ARG A 369 -41.49 1.90 -40.54
C ARG A 369 -42.28 3.12 -41.01
N SER A 370 -41.63 4.27 -40.99
CA SER A 370 -42.12 5.49 -41.64
C SER A 370 -41.49 5.63 -43.02
N TYR A 371 -42.32 5.68 -44.06
CA TYR A 371 -41.86 6.22 -45.35
C TYR A 371 -42.01 7.73 -45.34
N GLY A 372 -41.14 8.45 -46.06
CA GLY A 372 -41.01 9.92 -46.08
C GLY A 372 -42.25 10.73 -46.50
N GLN A 373 -43.43 10.12 -46.61
CA GLN A 373 -44.72 10.77 -46.86
C GLN A 373 -45.69 10.67 -45.66
N GLY A 374 -45.19 10.46 -44.43
CA GLY A 374 -46.02 10.47 -43.22
C GLY A 374 -46.93 9.24 -43.05
N ARG A 375 -46.79 8.21 -43.90
CA ARG A 375 -47.42 6.91 -43.70
C ARG A 375 -46.50 6.01 -42.88
N THR A 376 -46.94 5.68 -41.68
CA THR A 376 -46.36 4.64 -40.82
C THR A 376 -47.18 3.36 -40.94
N PHE A 377 -46.52 2.22 -41.05
CA PHE A 377 -47.18 0.93 -40.89
C PHE A 377 -46.45 0.10 -39.82
N GLU A 378 -47.25 -0.53 -38.96
CA GLU A 378 -46.81 -1.41 -37.90
C GLU A 378 -46.87 -2.85 -38.41
N TYR A 379 -45.78 -3.59 -38.23
CA TYR A 379 -45.75 -5.02 -38.55
C TYR A 379 -45.02 -5.77 -37.43
N MET A 380 -45.47 -7.00 -37.18
CA MET A 380 -44.87 -7.88 -36.19
C MET A 380 -43.72 -8.65 -36.85
N VAL A 381 -42.59 -8.69 -36.17
CA VAL A 381 -41.40 -9.44 -36.56
C VAL A 381 -40.99 -10.31 -35.41
N ASP A 382 -40.79 -11.59 -35.66
CA ASP A 382 -40.15 -12.47 -34.69
C ASP A 382 -38.66 -12.15 -34.64
N GLN A 383 -38.19 -11.75 -33.46
CA GLN A 383 -36.81 -11.39 -33.22
C GLN A 383 -36.23 -12.32 -32.15
N GLU A 384 -35.11 -12.95 -32.46
CA GLU A 384 -34.32 -13.66 -31.46
C GLU A 384 -33.66 -12.64 -30.53
N VAL A 385 -33.93 -12.77 -29.24
CA VAL A 385 -33.39 -11.92 -28.19
C VAL A 385 -32.75 -12.82 -27.15
N ASN A 386 -31.54 -12.47 -26.72
CA ASN A 386 -30.93 -13.08 -25.56
C ASN A 386 -31.57 -12.48 -24.29
N PRO A 387 -32.29 -13.27 -23.46
CA PRO A 387 -32.91 -12.76 -22.24
C PRO A 387 -31.89 -12.26 -21.22
N ASP A 388 -30.67 -12.79 -21.25
CA ASP A 388 -29.60 -12.53 -20.27
C ASP A 388 -28.58 -11.52 -20.81
N HIS A 389 -28.96 -10.74 -21.84
CA HIS A 389 -28.07 -9.80 -22.51
C HIS A 389 -27.51 -8.72 -21.57
N GLU A 390 -28.30 -8.24 -20.62
CA GLU A 390 -27.87 -7.24 -19.64
C GLU A 390 -26.81 -7.80 -18.69
N GLU A 391 -26.98 -9.05 -18.24
CA GLU A 391 -25.99 -9.74 -17.41
C GLU A 391 -24.70 -9.99 -18.21
N MET A 392 -24.82 -10.44 -19.46
CA MET A 392 -23.69 -10.63 -20.37
C MET A 392 -22.88 -9.33 -20.55
N GLN A 393 -23.55 -8.19 -20.75
CA GLN A 393 -22.89 -6.88 -20.84
C GLN A 393 -22.22 -6.47 -19.53
N TYR A 394 -22.87 -6.72 -18.38
CA TYR A 394 -22.29 -6.46 -17.07
C TYR A 394 -21.00 -7.26 -16.86
N VAL A 395 -21.02 -8.56 -17.15
CA VAL A 395 -19.84 -9.43 -17.06
C VAL A 395 -18.73 -8.95 -18.00
N ALA A 396 -19.07 -8.56 -19.23
CA ALA A 396 -18.11 -8.01 -20.17
C ALA A 396 -17.43 -6.73 -19.62
N CYS A 397 -18.20 -5.81 -19.04
CA CYS A 397 -17.67 -4.59 -18.44
C CYS A 397 -16.74 -4.89 -17.25
N VAL A 398 -17.15 -5.76 -16.32
CA VAL A 398 -16.30 -6.13 -15.17
C VAL A 398 -15.00 -6.80 -15.64
N CYS A 399 -15.07 -7.72 -16.60
CA CYS A 399 -13.88 -8.36 -17.16
C CYS A 399 -12.93 -7.36 -17.86
N ARG A 400 -13.46 -6.33 -18.54
CA ARG A 400 -12.65 -5.26 -19.14
C ARG A 400 -11.95 -4.40 -18.08
N VAL A 401 -12.64 -4.06 -16.99
CA VAL A 401 -12.01 -3.34 -15.87
C VAL A 401 -10.90 -4.19 -15.26
N LEU A 402 -11.17 -5.47 -14.98
CA LEU A 402 -10.16 -6.41 -14.47
C LEU A 402 -8.96 -6.57 -15.42
N TRP A 403 -9.18 -6.54 -16.73
CA TRP A 403 -8.12 -6.57 -17.73
C TRP A 403 -7.28 -5.28 -17.72
N ASN A 404 -7.92 -4.12 -17.71
CA ASN A 404 -7.23 -2.83 -17.70
C ASN A 404 -6.38 -2.65 -16.44
N ARG A 405 -6.90 -3.07 -15.28
CA ARG A 405 -6.18 -3.05 -14.00
C ARG A 405 -4.86 -3.81 -14.03
N GLN A 406 -4.74 -4.84 -14.89
CA GLN A 406 -3.48 -5.59 -15.02
C GLN A 406 -2.36 -4.77 -15.67
N TYR A 407 -2.68 -3.73 -16.45
CA TYR A 407 -1.70 -2.81 -17.02
C TYR A 407 -1.17 -1.77 -16.00
N GLU A 408 -1.96 -1.47 -14.98
CA GLU A 408 -1.58 -0.55 -13.89
C GLU A 408 -0.57 -1.20 -12.95
N ASP A 409 -0.72 -2.51 -12.71
CA ASP A 409 0.27 -3.28 -11.95
C ASP A 409 1.59 -3.40 -12.72
N PHE A 410 2.60 -2.69 -12.21
CA PHE A 410 3.96 -2.73 -12.74
C PHE A 410 4.50 -4.16 -12.88
N HIS A 411 4.27 -5.02 -11.87
CA HIS A 411 4.81 -6.36 -11.87
C HIS A 411 4.15 -7.24 -12.93
N LEU A 412 2.82 -7.21 -13.04
CA LEU A 412 2.10 -7.93 -14.09
C LEU A 412 2.50 -7.45 -15.48
N ARG A 413 2.63 -6.14 -15.67
CA ARG A 413 3.10 -5.55 -16.93
C ARG A 413 4.50 -6.04 -17.29
N SER A 414 5.44 -6.03 -16.35
CA SER A 414 6.80 -6.55 -16.58
C SER A 414 6.84 -8.05 -16.82
N LEU A 415 5.93 -8.84 -16.24
CA LEU A 415 5.82 -10.28 -16.52
C LEU A 415 5.36 -10.60 -17.96
N ARG A 416 4.84 -9.61 -18.71
CA ARG A 416 4.59 -9.74 -20.16
C ARG A 416 5.89 -9.77 -20.98
N HIS A 417 6.99 -9.25 -20.42
CA HIS A 417 8.28 -9.23 -21.09
C HIS A 417 8.98 -10.57 -20.85
N GLN A 418 9.30 -11.29 -21.94
CA GLN A 418 9.86 -12.63 -21.87
C GLN A 418 11.14 -12.70 -21.02
N ALA A 419 12.10 -11.79 -21.28
CA ALA A 419 13.38 -11.77 -20.56
C ALA A 419 13.22 -11.55 -19.04
N TYR A 420 12.28 -10.70 -18.63
CA TYR A 420 11.98 -10.49 -17.22
C TYR A 420 11.33 -11.73 -16.60
N GLN A 421 10.37 -12.32 -17.31
CA GLN A 421 9.61 -13.47 -16.83
C GLN A 421 10.50 -14.71 -16.64
N GLU A 422 11.38 -15.01 -17.60
CA GLU A 422 12.31 -16.13 -17.52
C GLU A 422 13.23 -16.02 -16.30
N LEU A 423 13.82 -14.83 -16.08
CA LEU A 423 14.65 -14.57 -14.90
C LEU A 423 13.84 -14.61 -13.60
N TYR A 424 12.62 -14.09 -13.61
CA TYR A 424 11.74 -14.11 -12.43
C TYR A 424 11.40 -15.55 -12.01
N VAL A 425 10.99 -16.39 -12.97
CA VAL A 425 10.67 -17.80 -12.72
C VAL A 425 11.93 -18.55 -12.26
N ALA A 426 13.05 -18.38 -12.95
CA ALA A 426 14.32 -19.00 -12.57
C ALA A 426 14.76 -18.61 -11.15
N LEU A 427 14.58 -17.33 -10.76
CA LEU A 427 14.87 -16.86 -9.41
C LEU A 427 13.95 -17.50 -8.36
N ARG A 428 12.66 -17.67 -8.66
CA ARG A 428 11.70 -18.28 -7.74
C ARG A 428 11.92 -19.79 -7.59
N ASP A 429 12.34 -20.45 -8.66
CA ASP A 429 12.64 -21.88 -8.69
C ASP A 429 14.03 -22.22 -8.16
N ALA A 430 14.91 -21.22 -8.01
CA ALA A 430 16.25 -21.41 -7.48
C ALA A 430 16.24 -22.01 -6.07
N VAL A 431 16.98 -23.12 -5.92
CA VAL A 431 17.09 -23.90 -4.67
C VAL A 431 18.39 -23.62 -3.90
N ASP A 432 19.38 -23.02 -4.57
CA ASP A 432 20.70 -22.68 -4.01
C ASP A 432 21.01 -21.19 -4.22
N THR A 433 21.63 -20.56 -3.23
CA THR A 433 22.06 -19.16 -3.26
C THR A 433 23.21 -18.93 -4.25
N SER A 434 23.95 -19.98 -4.62
CA SER A 434 24.91 -19.91 -5.75
C SER A 434 24.20 -19.56 -7.06
N HIS A 435 23.13 -20.29 -7.37
CA HIS A 435 22.32 -20.08 -8.57
C HIS A 435 21.61 -18.73 -8.54
N VAL A 436 21.08 -18.30 -7.38
CA VAL A 436 20.52 -16.95 -7.24
C VAL A 436 21.57 -15.87 -7.55
N ALA A 437 22.83 -16.05 -7.12
CA ALA A 437 23.90 -15.10 -7.42
C ALA A 437 24.28 -15.08 -8.91
N GLU A 438 24.22 -16.23 -9.59
CA GLU A 438 24.39 -16.31 -11.06
C GLU A 438 23.26 -15.58 -11.79
N LEU A 439 22.01 -15.82 -11.38
CA LEU A 439 20.84 -15.15 -11.95
C LEU A 439 20.85 -13.63 -11.71
N LYS A 440 21.32 -13.16 -10.55
CA LYS A 440 21.56 -11.73 -10.31
C LYS A 440 22.59 -11.14 -11.28
N LYS A 441 23.67 -11.87 -11.58
CA LYS A 441 24.68 -11.43 -12.56
C LYS A 441 24.09 -11.41 -13.97
N GLN A 442 23.30 -12.42 -14.34
CA GLN A 442 22.59 -12.44 -15.62
C GLN A 442 21.63 -11.27 -15.74
N ALA A 443 20.81 -11.00 -14.72
CA ALA A 443 19.92 -9.83 -14.70
C ALA A 443 20.68 -8.50 -14.84
N TYR A 444 21.87 -8.38 -14.21
CA TYR A 444 22.72 -7.20 -14.37
C TYR A 444 23.29 -7.07 -15.79
N ALA A 445 23.71 -8.18 -16.42
CA ALA A 445 24.15 -8.18 -17.81
C ALA A 445 23.00 -7.84 -18.77
N SER A 446 21.82 -8.40 -18.56
CA SER A 446 20.60 -8.08 -19.32
C SER A 446 20.21 -6.60 -19.21
N PHE A 447 20.39 -5.99 -18.03
CA PHE A 447 20.17 -4.56 -17.82
C PHE A 447 21.26 -3.69 -18.47
N LYS A 448 22.54 -3.98 -18.23
CA LYS A 448 23.65 -3.08 -18.59
C LYS A 448 24.22 -3.32 -19.98
N GLU A 449 24.35 -4.57 -20.39
CA GLU A 449 25.02 -4.95 -21.64
C GLU A 449 24.03 -5.13 -22.78
N HIS A 450 22.90 -5.80 -22.52
CA HIS A 450 21.90 -6.10 -23.55
C HIS A 450 20.75 -5.10 -23.62
N LEU A 451 20.57 -4.25 -22.61
CA LEU A 451 19.47 -3.28 -22.50
C LEU A 451 18.07 -3.90 -22.70
N THR A 452 17.93 -5.19 -22.38
CA THR A 452 16.65 -5.92 -22.50
C THR A 452 15.74 -5.72 -21.30
N LEU A 453 16.30 -5.28 -20.17
CA LEU A 453 15.57 -4.98 -18.94
C LEU A 453 15.65 -3.48 -18.63
N SER A 454 14.55 -2.91 -18.14
CA SER A 454 14.52 -1.57 -17.58
C SER A 454 15.14 -1.52 -16.17
N LEU A 455 15.47 -0.31 -15.70
CA LEU A 455 15.96 -0.12 -14.33
C LEU A 455 14.95 -0.61 -13.29
N LYS A 456 13.65 -0.33 -13.49
CA LYS A 456 12.58 -0.78 -12.59
C LYS A 456 12.46 -2.31 -12.56
N GLU A 457 12.62 -2.97 -13.71
CA GLU A 457 12.60 -4.44 -13.80
C GLU A 457 13.81 -5.06 -13.10
N PHE A 458 15.00 -4.50 -13.32
CA PHE A 458 16.21 -4.94 -12.65
C PHE A 458 16.12 -4.77 -11.13
N THR A 459 15.63 -3.64 -10.63
CA THR A 459 15.45 -3.42 -9.18
C THR A 459 14.42 -4.40 -8.61
N ALA A 460 13.33 -4.66 -9.31
CA ALA A 460 12.34 -5.65 -8.91
C ALA A 460 12.94 -7.08 -8.85
N LEU A 461 13.69 -7.51 -9.87
CA LEU A 461 14.37 -8.82 -9.86
C LEU A 461 15.38 -8.92 -8.70
N ASN A 462 16.10 -7.84 -8.39
CA ASN A 462 17.00 -7.83 -7.24
C ASN A 462 16.27 -8.00 -5.91
N THR A 463 15.12 -7.35 -5.75
CA THR A 463 14.26 -7.51 -4.56
C THR A 463 13.75 -8.94 -4.45
N VAL A 464 13.30 -9.54 -5.55
CA VAL A 464 12.89 -10.95 -5.60
C VAL A 464 14.05 -11.88 -5.25
N ALA A 465 15.24 -11.61 -5.77
CA ALA A 465 16.42 -12.42 -5.51
C ALA A 465 16.86 -12.33 -4.04
N LYS A 466 16.81 -11.14 -3.42
CA LYS A 466 17.03 -10.98 -1.97
C LYS A 466 15.98 -11.72 -1.14
N SER A 467 14.70 -11.62 -1.53
CA SER A 467 13.61 -12.36 -0.89
C SER A 467 13.86 -13.87 -0.96
N GLN A 468 14.29 -14.39 -2.11
CA GLN A 468 14.59 -15.80 -2.27
C GLN A 468 15.80 -16.23 -1.44
N GLU A 469 16.87 -15.43 -1.36
CA GLU A 469 18.03 -15.70 -0.49
C GLU A 469 17.61 -15.88 0.97
N VAL A 470 16.71 -15.02 1.47
CA VAL A 470 16.15 -15.13 2.82
C VAL A 470 15.38 -16.44 2.97
N ARG A 471 14.49 -16.78 2.03
CA ARG A 471 13.72 -18.04 2.06
C ARG A 471 14.62 -19.29 2.04
N LEU A 472 15.72 -19.23 1.30
CA LEU A 472 16.67 -20.34 1.19
C LEU A 472 17.58 -20.47 2.42
N ARG A 473 17.85 -19.37 3.12
CA ARG A 473 18.64 -19.36 4.36
C ARG A 473 18.02 -20.25 5.44
N ASP A 474 16.70 -20.23 5.56
CA ASP A 474 15.97 -21.01 6.57
C ASP A 474 15.79 -22.48 6.17
N ARG A 475 16.01 -22.82 4.91
CA ARG A 475 15.91 -24.19 4.38
C ARG A 475 17.22 -24.93 4.54
N ILE A 476 17.41 -25.50 5.72
CA ILE A 476 18.63 -26.22 6.13
C ILE A 476 18.40 -27.74 6.14
N SER A 477 19.32 -28.49 5.51
CA SER A 477 19.30 -29.96 5.49
C SER A 477 19.50 -30.57 6.89
N PRO A 478 19.02 -31.81 7.12
CA PRO A 478 19.19 -32.49 8.41
C PRO A 478 20.67 -32.71 8.77
N LEU A 479 21.53 -32.91 7.77
CA LEU A 479 22.97 -33.03 7.98
C LEU A 479 23.54 -31.72 8.53
N THR A 480 23.23 -30.58 7.89
CA THR A 480 23.69 -29.26 8.36
C THR A 480 23.19 -28.95 9.76
N ARG A 481 21.97 -29.36 10.16
CA ARG A 481 21.49 -29.22 11.55
C ARG A 481 22.35 -29.99 12.55
N LYS A 482 22.78 -31.22 12.24
CA LYS A 482 23.69 -32.00 13.11
C LYS A 482 25.03 -31.29 13.27
N TRP A 483 25.56 -30.73 12.19
CA TRP A 483 26.79 -29.95 12.23
C TRP A 483 26.63 -28.68 13.09
N LEU A 484 25.52 -27.93 12.94
CA LEU A 484 25.22 -26.76 13.76
C LEU A 484 25.13 -27.09 15.25
N GLN A 485 24.48 -28.18 15.63
CA GLN A 485 24.44 -28.67 17.01
C GLN A 485 25.84 -29.04 17.53
N THR A 486 26.65 -29.67 16.68
CA THR A 486 28.03 -30.05 17.03
C THR A 486 28.92 -28.82 17.24
N ILE A 487 28.73 -27.78 16.43
CA ILE A 487 29.44 -26.49 16.54
C ILE A 487 29.01 -25.75 17.80
N ALA A 488 27.71 -25.69 18.10
CA ALA A 488 27.19 -25.02 19.30
C ALA A 488 27.80 -25.59 20.59
N ASN A 489 27.99 -26.91 20.64
CA ASN A 489 28.55 -27.62 21.80
C ASN A 489 30.08 -27.79 21.74
N ALA A 490 30.76 -27.19 20.76
CA ALA A 490 32.20 -27.39 20.58
C ALA A 490 33.03 -26.55 21.57
N SER A 491 34.11 -27.16 22.08
CA SER A 491 35.19 -26.46 22.78
C SER A 491 36.15 -25.78 21.79
N SER A 492 37.04 -24.91 22.28
CA SER A 492 38.02 -24.20 21.44
C SER A 492 38.90 -25.14 20.61
N GLY A 493 39.34 -26.26 21.19
CA GLY A 493 40.09 -27.30 20.49
C GLY A 493 39.25 -28.01 19.42
N LYS A 494 38.01 -28.39 19.77
CA LYS A 494 37.08 -29.06 18.85
C LYS A 494 36.68 -28.17 17.66
N LEU A 495 36.57 -26.86 17.86
CA LEU A 495 36.31 -25.90 16.78
C LEU A 495 37.42 -25.87 15.73
N ARG A 496 38.69 -26.00 16.12
CA ARG A 496 39.81 -26.07 15.17
C ARG A 496 39.69 -27.30 14.25
N PHE A 497 39.33 -28.45 14.83
CA PHE A 497 39.04 -29.66 14.05
C PHE A 497 37.82 -29.50 13.16
N LEU A 498 36.75 -28.87 13.67
CA LEU A 498 35.53 -28.62 12.88
C LEU A 498 35.81 -27.70 11.69
N LYS A 499 36.61 -26.64 11.86
CA LYS A 499 37.08 -25.78 10.76
C LYS A 499 37.82 -26.58 9.69
N PHE A 500 38.74 -27.45 10.11
CA PHE A 500 39.47 -28.31 9.18
C PHE A 500 38.52 -29.26 8.43
N SER A 501 37.54 -29.86 9.13
CA SER A 501 36.56 -30.74 8.50
C SER A 501 35.64 -30.00 7.53
N LEU A 502 35.22 -28.76 7.82
CA LEU A 502 34.41 -27.96 6.89
C LEU A 502 35.11 -27.68 5.56
N TYR A 503 36.45 -27.65 5.54
CA TYR A 503 37.22 -27.48 4.31
C TYR A 503 37.47 -28.79 3.55
N ASN A 504 37.63 -29.91 4.26
CA ASN A 504 38.20 -31.13 3.69
C ASN A 504 37.21 -32.27 3.53
N ASP A 505 36.16 -32.32 4.35
CA ASP A 505 35.18 -33.39 4.34
C ASP A 505 34.35 -33.38 3.04
N VAL A 506 34.08 -34.57 2.51
CA VAL A 506 33.34 -34.76 1.25
C VAL A 506 31.90 -34.33 1.43
N ASP A 507 31.31 -34.66 2.58
CA ASP A 507 29.93 -34.32 2.92
C ASP A 507 29.76 -32.80 3.09
N ALA A 508 30.73 -32.13 3.71
CA ALA A 508 30.74 -30.67 3.84
C ALA A 508 30.94 -29.97 2.49
N LYS A 509 31.74 -30.56 1.58
CA LYS A 509 31.91 -30.05 0.21
C LYS A 509 30.66 -30.20 -0.64
N ALA A 510 29.86 -31.24 -0.44
CA ALA A 510 28.60 -31.46 -1.16
C ALA A 510 27.46 -30.52 -0.71
N MET A 511 27.57 -29.85 0.44
CA MET A 511 26.55 -28.93 0.94
C MET A 511 26.36 -27.70 0.05
N LYS A 512 25.14 -27.16 0.06
CA LYS A 512 24.77 -25.95 -0.68
C LYS A 512 25.51 -24.73 -0.15
N ARG A 513 25.61 -23.68 -0.96
CA ARG A 513 26.36 -22.46 -0.58
C ARG A 513 25.77 -21.82 0.68
N GLN A 514 24.44 -21.76 0.80
CA GLN A 514 23.79 -21.19 1.99
C GLN A 514 24.10 -21.96 3.27
N GLU A 515 24.18 -23.30 3.19
CA GLU A 515 24.43 -24.17 4.33
C GLU A 515 25.87 -24.02 4.81
N LYS A 516 26.82 -23.97 3.87
CA LYS A 516 28.22 -23.68 4.17
C LYS A 516 28.38 -22.32 4.84
N GLN A 517 27.71 -21.29 4.33
CA GLN A 517 27.76 -19.95 4.92
C GLN A 517 27.20 -19.95 6.34
N CYS A 518 26.05 -20.60 6.56
CA CYS A 518 25.44 -20.76 7.89
C CYS A 518 26.37 -21.48 8.87
N LEU A 519 27.04 -22.55 8.45
CA LEU A 519 28.02 -23.27 9.27
C LEU A 519 29.22 -22.39 9.63
N TRP A 520 29.75 -21.64 8.68
CA TRP A 520 30.85 -20.71 8.92
C TRP A 520 30.47 -19.55 9.84
N ASP A 521 29.25 -19.02 9.70
CA ASP A 521 28.69 -18.02 10.62
C ASP A 521 28.59 -18.59 12.04
N ALA A 522 28.06 -19.81 12.20
CA ALA A 522 27.95 -20.47 13.51
C ALA A 522 29.32 -20.71 14.16
N VAL A 523 30.33 -21.10 13.38
CA VAL A 523 31.72 -21.24 13.87
C VAL A 523 32.25 -19.89 14.36
N ARG A 524 32.07 -18.81 13.59
CA ARG A 524 32.50 -17.46 13.99
C ARG A 524 31.80 -17.01 15.28
N SER A 525 30.48 -17.22 15.37
CA SER A 525 29.70 -16.89 16.56
C SER A 525 30.16 -17.67 17.78
N ARG A 526 30.40 -18.99 17.66
CA ARG A 526 30.89 -19.79 18.79
C ARG A 526 32.30 -19.40 19.22
N GLU A 527 33.19 -19.06 18.29
CA GLU A 527 34.52 -18.55 18.63
C GLU A 527 34.46 -17.22 19.37
N ALA A 528 33.56 -16.32 18.97
CA ALA A 528 33.34 -15.06 19.68
C ALA A 528 32.84 -15.32 21.11
N GLN A 529 31.88 -16.23 21.28
CA GLN A 529 31.38 -16.63 22.61
C GLN A 529 32.51 -17.20 23.49
N LEU A 530 33.29 -18.14 22.97
CA LEU A 530 34.39 -18.74 23.74
C LEU A 530 35.46 -17.71 24.12
N LYS A 531 35.75 -16.72 23.27
CA LYS A 531 36.66 -15.62 23.61
C LYS A 531 36.13 -14.79 24.78
N VAL A 532 34.84 -14.47 24.77
CA VAL A 532 34.18 -13.77 25.88
C VAL A 532 34.20 -14.61 27.17
N GLU A 533 33.90 -15.91 27.08
CA GLU A 533 34.00 -16.85 28.21
C GLU A 533 35.43 -16.88 28.77
N THR A 534 36.47 -16.94 27.92
CA THR A 534 37.86 -16.93 28.40
C THR A 534 38.26 -15.60 29.04
N ASN A 535 37.80 -14.47 28.49
CA ASN A 535 38.12 -13.15 29.03
C ASN A 535 37.44 -12.93 30.40
N THR A 536 36.18 -13.32 30.54
CA THR A 536 35.45 -13.23 31.82
C THR A 536 36.05 -14.13 32.91
N ILE A 537 36.54 -15.32 32.55
CA ILE A 537 37.29 -16.18 33.47
C ILE A 537 38.62 -15.52 33.89
N ALA A 538 39.37 -14.96 32.94
CA ALA A 538 40.61 -14.24 33.23
C ALA A 538 40.39 -13.03 34.16
N GLU A 539 39.33 -12.25 33.93
CA GLU A 539 38.95 -11.14 34.80
C GLU A 539 38.56 -11.60 36.21
N ARG A 540 37.81 -12.71 36.34
CA ARG A 540 37.49 -13.31 37.65
C ARG A 540 38.74 -13.78 38.38
N ILE A 541 39.68 -14.42 37.67
CA ILE A 541 40.93 -14.88 38.27
C ILE A 541 41.76 -13.68 38.74
N GLN A 542 41.88 -12.63 37.92
CA GLN A 542 42.58 -11.39 38.30
C GLN A 542 41.96 -10.71 39.52
N LYS A 543 40.62 -10.60 39.59
CA LYS A 543 39.93 -10.07 40.78
C LYS A 543 40.21 -10.91 42.03
N SER A 544 40.13 -12.24 41.92
CA SER A 544 40.41 -13.14 43.06
C SER A 544 41.87 -13.11 43.52
N THR A 545 42.83 -12.88 42.61
CA THR A 545 44.26 -12.74 42.97
C THR A 545 44.59 -11.37 43.54
N ALA A 546 43.90 -10.32 43.11
CA ALA A 546 44.01 -8.98 43.72
C ALA A 546 43.47 -8.96 45.17
N GLU A 547 42.37 -9.67 45.44
CA GLU A 547 41.82 -9.84 46.78
C GLU A 547 42.77 -10.65 47.69
N ARG A 548 43.39 -11.72 47.18
CA ARG A 548 44.37 -12.51 47.96
C ARG A 548 45.68 -11.78 48.30
N ARG A 549 46.02 -10.69 47.60
CA ARG A 549 47.18 -9.86 47.94
C ARG A 549 46.92 -8.88 49.08
N HIS A 550 45.67 -8.71 49.51
CA HIS A 550 45.30 -7.92 50.69
C HIS A 550 45.26 -8.79 51.95
N VAL A 551 46.39 -9.43 52.30
CA VAL A 551 46.53 -10.03 53.64
C VAL A 551 46.77 -8.90 54.64
N ARG A 552 45.74 -8.50 55.38
CA ARG A 552 45.89 -7.59 56.53
C ARG A 552 46.75 -8.28 57.59
N VAL A 553 47.97 -7.78 57.80
CA VAL A 553 48.79 -8.12 58.97
C VAL A 553 48.14 -7.46 60.18
N ILE A 554 47.33 -8.22 60.92
CA ILE A 554 46.78 -7.78 62.20
C ILE A 554 47.92 -7.84 63.21
N HIS A 555 48.40 -6.68 63.66
CA HIS A 555 49.30 -6.61 64.81
C HIS A 555 48.45 -6.85 66.07
N ALA A 556 48.75 -7.93 66.79
CA ALA A 556 48.13 -8.22 68.08
C ALA A 556 48.63 -7.20 69.12
N ALA A 557 47.69 -6.60 69.85
CA ALA A 557 47.92 -5.70 70.96
C ALA A 557 48.07 -6.46 72.28
#